data_AF-A0A3L6JLD8-F1
#
_entry.id   AF-A0A3L6JLD8-F1
#
_cell.length_a   1.000
_cell.length_b   1.000
_cell.length_c   1.000
_cell.angle_alpha   90.00
_cell.angle_beta   90.00
_cell.angle_gamma   90.00
#
_symmetry.space_group_name_H-M   'P 1'
#
loop_
_entity.id
_entity.type
_entity.pdbx_description
1 polymer ?
#
loop_
_entity_poly.entity_id
_entity_poly.type
_entity_poly.pdbx_seq_one_letter_code
_entity_poly.pdbx_strand_id
1 'polypeptide(L)'
;MFLKLQRRNGVSSSMSHREGASPEDSVFMDPREVLSQYSVEWVSLKKSYDELQQQLSDVQRELNELDMKLKAGRITESEHIVQYREKWAMSTQMIQVKREVEARLYEIQKEIRAANNQLKQMEIERQRRERMEEERSHAMIEWMSLKQGFELTEARRNEINAESDRIERERRSGKVSEAEYRKRRIDQIRQLAELRTVESDIKRRLAELLEIIRS
;
A
#
# COMPACT_ATOMS: atom_id res chain seq x y z
N MET A 1 53.06 -30.99 -7.49
CA MET A 1 53.07 -31.02 -6.01
C MET A 1 52.49 -29.70 -5.49
N PHE A 2 51.42 -29.79 -4.69
CA PHE A 2 50.91 -28.84 -3.70
C PHE A 2 50.31 -27.45 -4.08
N LEU A 3 48.99 -27.46 -4.28
CA LEU A 3 47.91 -26.73 -3.55
C LEU A 3 48.20 -25.42 -2.77
N LYS A 4 47.44 -24.36 -3.10
CA LYS A 4 46.43 -23.67 -2.24
C LYS A 4 45.74 -22.53 -3.05
N LEU A 5 44.46 -22.66 -3.44
CA LEU A 5 43.23 -22.24 -2.73
C LEU A 5 43.17 -20.75 -2.34
N GLN A 6 42.39 -19.95 -3.10
CA GLN A 6 41.48 -18.98 -2.48
C GLN A 6 40.27 -18.65 -3.38
N ARG A 7 39.11 -18.69 -2.73
CA ARG A 7 37.74 -18.54 -3.25
C ARG A 7 37.49 -17.14 -3.80
N ARG A 8 36.72 -17.02 -4.88
CA ARG A 8 35.92 -15.82 -5.17
C ARG A 8 34.47 -16.21 -5.35
N ASN A 9 33.66 -15.75 -4.40
CA ASN A 9 32.20 -15.83 -4.39
C ASN A 9 31.67 -14.96 -5.53
N GLY A 10 30.95 -15.58 -6.48
CA GLY A 10 30.07 -14.88 -7.41
C GLY A 10 28.69 -14.76 -6.79
N VAL A 11 28.44 -13.69 -6.05
CA VAL A 11 27.08 -13.25 -5.71
C VAL A 11 26.69 -12.24 -6.79
N SER A 12 25.91 -12.69 -7.77
CA SER A 12 25.22 -11.79 -8.70
C SER A 12 24.02 -11.21 -7.96
N SER A 13 24.23 -10.07 -7.30
CA SER A 13 23.13 -9.23 -6.83
C SER A 13 22.71 -8.34 -7.99
N SER A 14 21.67 -8.74 -8.70
CA SER A 14 21.01 -7.93 -9.73
C SER A 14 20.41 -6.69 -9.06
N MET A 15 21.04 -5.53 -9.30
CA MET A 15 20.41 -4.23 -9.09
C MET A 15 19.21 -4.12 -10.05
N SER A 16 18.00 -4.32 -9.53
CA SER A 16 16.80 -3.86 -10.23
C SER A 16 16.74 -2.34 -10.11
N HIS A 17 17.20 -1.67 -11.15
CA HIS A 17 16.93 -0.25 -11.35
C HIS A 17 15.42 -0.06 -11.44
N ARG A 18 14.84 0.57 -10.41
CA ARG A 18 13.49 1.09 -10.43
C ARG A 18 13.52 2.40 -11.24
N GLU A 19 13.43 2.27 -12.57
CA GLU A 19 13.17 3.41 -13.46
C GLU A 19 11.75 3.93 -13.19
N GLY A 20 11.67 5.20 -12.77
CA GLY A 20 10.40 5.85 -12.47
C GLY A 20 10.44 6.93 -11.38
N ALA A 21 11.62 7.45 -11.02
CA ALA A 21 11.70 8.63 -10.16
C ALA A 21 11.31 9.88 -10.99
N SER A 22 10.14 10.43 -10.69
CA SER A 22 9.68 11.72 -11.19
C SER A 22 10.63 12.84 -10.69
N PRO A 23 10.85 13.95 -11.42
CA PRO A 23 11.76 15.03 -11.02
C PRO A 23 11.23 15.93 -9.88
N GLU A 24 10.26 15.45 -9.10
CA GLU A 24 9.66 16.13 -7.93
C GLU A 24 10.12 15.51 -6.60
N ASP A 25 11.36 15.03 -6.53
CA ASP A 25 12.02 14.64 -5.26
C ASP A 25 12.39 15.86 -4.40
N SER A 26 11.49 16.84 -4.30
CA SER A 26 11.53 17.86 -3.27
C SER A 26 11.06 17.24 -1.96
N VAL A 27 11.99 16.57 -1.27
CA VAL A 27 11.88 16.17 0.16
C VAL A 27 10.53 15.51 0.49
N PHE A 28 10.26 14.33 -0.08
CA PHE A 28 9.17 13.49 0.38
C PHE A 28 9.54 12.92 1.76
N MET A 29 9.25 13.65 2.83
CA MET A 29 9.39 13.12 4.19
C MET A 29 8.40 11.98 4.40
N ASP A 30 8.86 10.87 4.98
CA ASP A 30 7.99 9.76 5.36
C ASP A 30 6.94 10.26 6.39
N PRO A 31 5.63 10.09 6.13
CA PRO A 31 4.59 10.46 7.08
C PRO A 31 4.81 9.91 8.50
N ARG A 32 5.51 8.78 8.66
CA ARG A 32 5.87 8.24 9.98
C ARG A 32 6.93 9.08 10.69
N GLU A 33 7.92 9.57 9.95
CA GLU A 33 8.96 10.45 10.45
C GLU A 33 8.35 11.80 10.87
N VAL A 34 7.47 12.33 10.03
CA VAL A 34 6.66 13.53 10.30
C VAL A 34 5.87 13.40 11.61
N LEU A 35 5.16 12.28 11.81
CA LEU A 35 4.43 12.02 13.06
C LEU A 35 5.35 11.92 14.28
N SER A 36 6.53 11.32 14.13
CA SER A 36 7.48 11.17 15.24
C SER A 36 8.05 12.51 15.70
N GLN A 37 8.47 13.36 14.75
CA GLN A 37 9.00 14.69 15.03
C GLN A 37 7.92 15.59 15.65
N TYR A 38 6.74 15.62 15.04
CA TYR A 38 5.63 16.43 15.53
C TYR A 38 5.07 15.95 16.86
N SER A 39 5.12 14.66 17.17
CA SER A 39 4.74 14.17 18.50
C SER A 39 5.65 14.74 19.59
N VAL A 40 6.96 14.87 19.33
CA VAL A 40 7.91 15.42 20.30
C VAL A 40 7.73 16.93 20.42
N GLU A 41 7.64 17.65 19.29
CA GLU A 41 7.39 19.09 19.26
C GLU A 41 6.06 19.46 19.94
N TRP A 42 5.01 18.67 19.72
CA TRP A 42 3.71 18.92 20.32
C TRP A 42 3.76 18.81 21.84
N VAL A 43 4.41 17.78 22.38
CA VAL A 43 4.54 17.59 23.83
C VAL A 43 5.35 18.72 24.47
N SER A 44 6.45 19.14 23.84
CA SER A 44 7.26 20.25 24.36
C SER A 44 6.50 21.57 24.34
N LEU A 45 5.83 21.91 23.23
CA LEU A 45 5.02 23.12 23.10
C LEU A 45 3.82 23.11 24.05
N LYS A 46 3.19 21.94 24.25
CA LYS A 46 2.08 21.82 25.19
C LYS A 46 2.53 22.08 26.62
N LYS A 47 3.71 21.60 27.00
CA LYS A 47 4.32 21.91 28.30
C LYS A 47 4.62 23.41 28.44
N SER A 48 5.24 24.02 27.44
CA SER A 48 5.51 25.47 27.44
C SER A 48 4.23 26.30 27.52
N TYR A 49 3.16 25.85 26.86
CA TYR A 49 1.85 26.48 26.96
C TYR A 49 1.28 26.43 28.38
N ASP A 50 1.33 25.26 29.02
CA ASP A 50 0.82 25.08 30.38
C ASP A 50 1.66 25.89 31.40
N GLU A 51 2.97 25.99 31.20
CA GLU A 51 3.86 26.87 31.98
C GLU A 51 3.49 28.35 31.81
N LEU A 52 3.25 28.81 30.58
CA LEU A 52 2.82 30.20 30.32
C LEU A 52 1.46 30.51 30.96
N GLN A 53 0.51 29.56 30.94
CA GLN A 53 -0.76 29.73 31.64
C GLN A 53 -0.56 29.88 33.14
N GLN A 54 0.31 29.07 33.73
CA GLN A 54 0.61 29.14 35.16
C GLN A 54 1.23 30.50 35.52
N GLN A 55 2.23 30.94 34.76
CA GLN A 55 2.88 32.22 35.00
C GLN A 55 1.91 33.40 34.82
N LEU A 56 1.00 33.37 33.83
CA LEU A 56 -0.03 34.40 33.67
C LEU A 56 -0.99 34.46 34.88
N SER A 57 -1.37 33.29 35.41
CA SER A 57 -2.15 33.21 36.65
C SER A 57 -1.40 33.78 37.85
N ASP A 58 -0.09 33.52 37.94
CA ASP A 58 0.75 34.08 38.99
C ASP A 58 0.87 35.61 38.89
N VAL A 59 1.03 36.17 37.67
CA VAL A 59 1.01 37.63 37.46
C VAL A 59 -0.32 38.23 37.86
N GLN A 60 -1.43 37.57 37.55
CA GLN A 60 -2.75 38.04 37.98
C GLN A 60 -2.90 38.03 39.51
N ARG A 61 -2.36 37.03 40.19
CA ARG A 61 -2.30 37.00 41.66
C ARG A 61 -1.46 38.16 42.21
N GLU A 62 -0.28 38.41 41.63
CA GLU A 62 0.60 39.51 42.04
C GLU A 62 -0.04 40.89 41.83
N LEU A 63 -0.75 41.10 40.73
CA LEU A 63 -1.51 42.33 40.48
C LEU A 63 -2.59 42.54 41.56
N ASN A 64 -3.33 41.49 41.91
CA ASN A 64 -4.32 41.55 43.00
C ASN A 64 -3.66 41.85 44.36
N GLU A 65 -2.46 41.30 44.62
CA GLU A 65 -1.70 41.60 45.83
C GLU A 65 -1.23 43.05 45.89
N LEU A 66 -0.82 43.63 44.76
CA LEU A 66 -0.47 45.06 44.67
C LEU A 66 -1.67 45.94 45.01
N ASP A 67 -2.85 45.62 44.48
CA ASP A 67 -4.09 46.34 44.79
C ASP A 67 -4.43 46.27 46.28
N MET A 68 -4.21 45.11 46.92
CA MET A 68 -4.41 44.96 48.37
C MET A 68 -3.39 45.74 49.18
N LYS A 69 -2.12 45.77 48.76
CA LYS A 69 -1.07 46.57 49.42
C LYS A 69 -1.37 48.07 49.35
N LEU A 70 -1.86 48.55 48.21
CA LEU A 70 -2.30 49.94 48.04
C LEU A 70 -3.48 50.25 48.98
N LYS A 71 -4.52 49.41 49.01
CA LYS A 71 -5.67 49.57 49.93
C LYS A 71 -5.27 49.57 51.40
N ALA A 72 -4.28 48.77 51.76
CA ALA A 72 -3.74 48.70 53.11
C ALA A 72 -2.79 49.86 53.45
N GLY A 73 -2.53 50.78 52.51
CA GLY A 73 -1.60 51.89 52.68
C GLY A 73 -0.13 51.47 52.86
N ARG A 74 0.21 50.22 52.48
CA ARG A 74 1.58 49.68 52.61
C ARG A 74 2.53 50.16 51.52
N ILE A 75 1.97 50.64 50.42
CA ILE A 75 2.68 51.24 49.28
C ILE A 75 1.98 52.53 48.89
N THR A 76 2.73 53.45 48.30
CA THR A 76 2.19 54.69 47.75
C THR A 76 1.57 54.46 46.37
N GLU A 77 0.74 55.40 45.94
CA GLU A 77 0.09 55.34 44.63
C GLU A 77 1.10 55.40 43.46
N SER A 78 2.19 56.17 43.62
CA SER A 78 3.26 56.20 42.62
C SER A 78 4.00 54.86 42.51
N GLU A 79 4.30 54.21 43.64
CA GLU A 79 4.92 52.87 43.67
C GLU A 79 4.00 51.81 43.07
N HIS A 80 2.69 51.88 43.35
CA HIS A 80 1.69 50.98 42.76
C HIS A 80 1.65 51.13 41.24
N ILE A 81 1.55 52.35 40.73
CA ILE A 81 1.49 52.61 39.27
C ILE A 81 2.73 52.05 38.56
N VAL A 82 3.93 52.22 39.13
CA VAL A 82 5.17 51.70 38.52
C VAL A 82 5.16 50.18 38.47
N GLN A 83 4.90 49.51 39.60
CA GLN A 83 4.90 48.05 39.67
C GLN A 83 3.77 47.43 38.84
N TYR A 84 2.59 48.06 38.82
CA TYR A 84 1.46 47.62 38.03
C TYR A 84 1.77 47.69 36.53
N ARG A 85 2.38 48.78 36.05
CA ARG A 85 2.78 48.93 34.64
C ARG A 85 3.80 47.89 34.23
N GLU A 86 4.77 47.59 35.08
CA GLU A 86 5.78 46.55 34.82
C GLU A 86 5.14 45.16 34.67
N LYS A 87 4.28 44.78 35.63
CA LYS A 87 3.56 43.49 35.59
C LYS A 87 2.59 43.40 34.41
N TRP A 88 1.95 44.50 34.05
CA TRP A 88 1.09 44.58 32.87
C TRP A 88 1.87 44.38 31.57
N ALA A 89 3.03 45.04 31.44
CA ALA A 89 3.91 44.88 30.28
C ALA A 89 4.39 43.43 30.15
N MET A 90 4.80 42.81 31.27
CA MET A 90 5.19 41.41 31.32
C MET A 90 4.05 40.47 30.88
N SER A 91 2.84 40.65 31.43
CA SER A 91 1.65 39.89 31.03
C SER A 91 1.35 40.03 29.52
N THR A 92 1.50 41.23 28.97
CA THR A 92 1.27 41.48 27.54
C THR A 92 2.24 40.69 26.66
N GLN A 93 3.53 40.67 27.01
CA GLN A 93 4.54 39.88 26.30
C GLN A 93 4.23 38.38 26.39
N MET A 94 3.85 37.89 27.57
CA MET A 94 3.50 36.49 27.79
C MET A 94 2.27 36.06 26.98
N ILE A 95 1.26 36.93 26.86
CA ILE A 95 0.08 36.67 26.03
C ILE A 95 0.47 36.56 24.55
N GLN A 96 1.41 37.38 24.08
CA GLN A 96 1.90 37.30 22.70
C GLN A 96 2.58 35.95 22.44
N VAL A 97 3.52 35.54 23.30
CA VAL A 97 4.19 34.24 23.19
C VAL A 97 3.18 33.09 23.28
N LYS A 98 2.19 33.19 24.17
CA LYS A 98 1.11 32.20 24.29
C LYS A 98 0.36 32.02 22.96
N ARG A 99 0.02 33.11 22.27
CA ARG A 99 -0.66 33.05 20.97
C ARG A 99 0.20 32.39 19.90
N GLU A 100 1.51 32.65 19.89
CA GLU A 100 2.45 32.01 18.97
C GLU A 100 2.54 30.49 19.22
N VAL A 101 2.60 30.08 20.48
CA VAL A 101 2.57 28.66 20.87
C VAL A 101 1.24 27.99 20.47
N GLU A 102 0.09 28.65 20.68
CA GLU A 102 -1.22 28.16 20.26
C GLU A 102 -1.30 27.98 18.74
N ALA A 103 -0.80 28.96 17.97
CA ALA A 103 -0.75 28.89 16.52
C ALA A 103 0.09 27.69 16.05
N ARG A 104 1.28 27.49 16.64
CA ARG A 104 2.16 26.37 16.29
C ARG A 104 1.55 25.01 16.67
N LEU A 105 0.90 24.90 17.83
CA LEU A 105 0.18 23.68 18.23
C LEU A 105 -0.94 23.34 17.24
N TYR A 106 -1.66 24.35 16.74
CA TYR A 106 -2.70 24.17 15.73
C TYR A 106 -2.13 23.66 14.39
N GLU A 107 -1.01 24.23 13.93
CA GLU A 107 -0.31 23.79 12.72
C GLU A 107 0.13 22.33 12.83
N ILE A 108 0.82 21.99 13.92
CA ILE A 108 1.27 20.62 14.17
C ILE A 108 0.08 19.65 14.18
N GLN A 109 -1.04 20.03 14.79
CA GLN A 109 -2.24 19.19 14.79
C GLN A 109 -2.79 18.98 13.37
N LYS A 110 -2.77 20.01 12.52
CA LYS A 110 -3.17 19.92 11.11
C LYS A 110 -2.25 18.98 10.33
N GLU A 111 -0.94 19.08 10.54
CA GLU A 111 0.07 18.24 9.89
C GLU A 111 -0.04 16.77 10.32
N ILE A 112 -0.23 16.49 11.61
CA ILE A 112 -0.49 15.14 12.13
C ILE A 112 -1.72 14.52 11.46
N ARG A 113 -2.81 15.29 11.30
CA ARG A 113 -4.02 14.79 10.61
C ARG A 113 -3.74 14.48 9.14
N ALA A 114 -2.99 15.32 8.46
CA ALA A 114 -2.61 15.11 7.06
C ALA A 114 -1.76 13.85 6.90
N ALA A 115 -0.72 13.67 7.74
CA ALA A 115 0.15 12.50 7.73
C ALA A 115 -0.62 11.21 8.02
N ASN A 116 -1.53 11.21 9.00
CA ASN A 116 -2.39 10.06 9.28
C ASN A 116 -3.31 9.69 8.10
N ASN A 117 -3.87 10.70 7.42
CA ASN A 117 -4.68 10.46 6.23
C ASN A 117 -3.85 9.86 5.09
N GLN A 118 -2.61 10.32 4.89
CA GLN A 118 -1.70 9.75 3.89
C GLN A 118 -1.36 8.28 4.21
N LEU A 119 -1.01 7.96 5.46
CA LEU A 119 -0.74 6.58 5.86
C LEU A 119 -1.94 5.66 5.63
N LYS A 120 -3.15 6.15 5.89
CA LYS A 120 -4.38 5.39 5.63
C LYS A 120 -4.57 5.11 4.13
N GLN A 121 -4.31 6.10 3.26
CA GLN A 121 -4.41 5.90 1.81
C GLN A 121 -3.35 4.92 1.31
N MET A 122 -2.10 5.05 1.78
CA MET A 122 -1.03 4.12 1.44
C MET A 122 -1.37 2.68 1.83
N GLU A 123 -1.98 2.46 3.00
CA GLU A 123 -2.40 1.14 3.44
C GLU A 123 -3.56 0.58 2.59
N ILE A 124 -4.55 1.41 2.25
CA ILE A 124 -5.65 1.01 1.35
C ILE A 124 -5.11 0.62 -0.03
N GLU A 125 -4.17 1.40 -0.57
CA GLU A 125 -3.52 1.08 -1.84
C GLU A 125 -2.70 -0.20 -1.76
N ARG A 126 -1.95 -0.40 -0.67
CA ARG A 126 -1.19 -1.63 -0.44
C ARG A 126 -2.12 -2.85 -0.46
N GLN A 127 -3.19 -2.82 0.32
CA GLN A 127 -4.18 -3.90 0.35
C GLN A 127 -4.87 -4.13 -0.99
N ARG A 128 -5.10 -3.06 -1.76
CA ARG A 128 -5.64 -3.17 -3.12
C ARG A 128 -4.65 -3.86 -4.05
N ARG A 129 -3.35 -3.51 -3.98
CA ARG A 129 -2.29 -4.14 -4.78
C ARG A 129 -2.12 -5.61 -4.41
N GLU A 130 -2.12 -5.93 -3.12
CA GLU A 130 -2.04 -7.31 -2.63
C GLU A 130 -3.21 -8.16 -3.14
N ARG A 131 -4.45 -7.66 -3.07
CA ARG A 131 -5.60 -8.36 -3.64
C ARG A 131 -5.49 -8.56 -5.15
N MET A 132 -5.05 -7.55 -5.90
CA MET A 132 -4.83 -7.68 -7.34
C MET A 132 -3.74 -8.70 -7.65
N GLU A 133 -2.67 -8.75 -6.85
CA GLU A 133 -1.59 -9.72 -7.01
C GLU A 133 -2.06 -11.14 -6.67
N GLU A 134 -2.85 -11.32 -5.62
CA GLU A 134 -3.51 -12.59 -5.29
C GLU A 134 -4.43 -13.05 -6.43
N GLU A 135 -5.29 -12.18 -6.95
CA GLU A 135 -6.17 -12.46 -8.08
C GLU A 135 -5.38 -12.86 -9.33
N ARG A 136 -4.31 -12.12 -9.66
CA ARG A 136 -3.40 -12.48 -10.76
C ARG A 136 -2.71 -13.82 -10.54
N SER A 137 -2.30 -14.12 -9.31
CA SER A 137 -1.64 -15.38 -8.96
C SER A 137 -2.58 -16.57 -9.11
N HIS A 138 -3.82 -16.45 -8.62
CA HIS A 138 -4.86 -17.46 -8.78
C HIS A 138 -5.20 -17.65 -10.26
N ALA A 139 -5.37 -16.56 -11.01
CA ALA A 139 -5.62 -16.62 -12.44
C ALA A 139 -4.46 -17.30 -13.20
N MET A 140 -3.21 -17.04 -12.81
CA MET A 140 -2.03 -17.68 -13.39
C MET A 140 -2.00 -19.19 -13.10
N ILE A 141 -2.29 -19.61 -11.86
CA ILE A 141 -2.35 -21.03 -11.49
C ILE A 141 -3.43 -21.75 -12.31
N GLU A 142 -4.62 -21.16 -12.38
CA GLU A 142 -5.73 -21.70 -13.17
C GLU A 142 -5.35 -21.79 -14.65
N TRP A 143 -4.72 -20.74 -15.19
CA TRP A 143 -4.29 -20.69 -16.59
C TRP A 143 -3.27 -21.79 -16.90
N MET A 144 -2.27 -21.99 -16.03
CA MET A 144 -1.28 -23.06 -16.20
C MET A 144 -1.94 -24.45 -16.18
N SER A 145 -2.88 -24.68 -15.27
CA SER A 145 -3.62 -25.94 -15.18
C SER A 145 -4.47 -26.20 -16.43
N LEU A 146 -5.21 -25.18 -16.89
CA LEU A 146 -6.04 -25.28 -18.11
C LEU A 146 -5.21 -25.45 -19.37
N LYS A 147 -4.04 -24.82 -19.45
CA LYS A 147 -3.11 -25.01 -20.57
C LYS A 147 -2.65 -26.47 -20.66
N GLN A 148 -2.29 -27.07 -19.54
CA GLN A 148 -1.93 -28.49 -19.51
C GLN A 148 -3.12 -29.38 -19.94
N GLY A 149 -4.33 -29.08 -19.48
CA GLY A 149 -5.55 -29.78 -19.92
C GLY A 149 -5.84 -29.61 -21.42
N PHE A 150 -5.56 -28.43 -21.96
CA PHE A 150 -5.69 -28.14 -23.39
C PHE A 150 -4.73 -29.00 -24.23
N GLU A 151 -3.46 -29.11 -23.81
CA GLU A 151 -2.46 -29.96 -24.47
C GLU A 151 -2.88 -31.44 -24.49
N LEU A 152 -3.48 -31.94 -23.40
CA LEU A 152 -4.05 -33.30 -23.35
C LEU A 152 -5.23 -33.48 -24.32
N THR A 153 -6.07 -32.45 -24.46
CA THR A 153 -7.22 -32.45 -25.37
C THR A 153 -6.75 -32.48 -26.84
N GLU A 154 -5.72 -31.70 -27.18
CA GLU A 154 -5.09 -31.75 -28.50
C GLU A 154 -4.45 -33.11 -28.79
N ALA A 155 -3.73 -33.68 -27.82
CA ALA A 155 -3.16 -35.02 -27.94
C ALA A 155 -4.26 -36.06 -28.22
N ARG A 156 -5.39 -35.99 -27.50
CA ARG A 156 -6.52 -36.89 -27.70
C ARG A 156 -7.18 -36.74 -29.08
N ARG A 157 -7.31 -35.51 -29.59
CA ARG A 157 -7.77 -35.27 -30.96
C ARG A 157 -6.84 -35.94 -31.98
N ASN A 158 -5.52 -35.82 -31.80
CA ASN A 158 -4.54 -36.43 -32.69
C ASN A 158 -4.63 -37.96 -32.69
N GLU A 159 -4.85 -38.58 -31.53
CA GLU A 159 -5.11 -40.03 -31.42
C GLU A 159 -6.34 -40.46 -32.21
N ILE A 160 -7.47 -39.74 -32.09
CA ILE A 160 -8.71 -40.06 -32.80
C ILE A 160 -8.51 -39.94 -34.31
N ASN A 161 -7.76 -38.93 -34.77
CA ASN A 161 -7.42 -38.76 -36.19
C ASN A 161 -6.54 -39.92 -36.68
N ALA A 162 -5.53 -40.32 -35.92
CA ALA A 162 -4.69 -41.47 -36.27
C ALA A 162 -5.48 -42.79 -36.33
N GLU A 163 -6.45 -42.97 -35.42
CA GLU A 163 -7.36 -44.12 -35.42
C GLU A 163 -8.31 -44.09 -36.63
N SER A 164 -8.78 -42.90 -37.02
CA SER A 164 -9.55 -42.68 -38.25
C SER A 164 -8.77 -43.16 -39.48
N ASP A 165 -7.49 -42.81 -39.58
CA ASP A 165 -6.63 -43.24 -40.68
C ASP A 165 -6.36 -44.75 -40.67
N ARG A 166 -6.37 -45.39 -39.50
CA ARG A 166 -6.29 -46.85 -39.38
C ARG A 166 -7.56 -47.53 -39.87
N ILE A 167 -8.72 -47.09 -39.41
CA ILE A 167 -10.03 -47.63 -39.83
C ILE A 167 -10.22 -47.50 -41.34
N GLU A 168 -9.79 -46.39 -41.95
CA GLU A 168 -9.87 -46.19 -43.40
C GLU A 168 -8.96 -47.16 -44.16
N ARG A 169 -7.76 -47.46 -43.65
CA ARG A 169 -6.86 -48.48 -44.21
C ARG A 169 -7.42 -49.90 -44.04
N GLU A 170 -8.02 -50.21 -42.90
CA GLU A 170 -8.67 -51.50 -42.63
C GLU A 170 -9.86 -51.74 -43.57
N ARG A 171 -10.67 -50.71 -43.83
CA ARG A 171 -11.74 -50.75 -44.83
C ARG A 171 -11.20 -51.03 -46.23
N ARG A 172 -10.18 -50.27 -46.67
CA ARG A 172 -9.58 -50.43 -48.01
C ARG A 172 -8.93 -51.79 -48.22
N SER A 173 -8.44 -52.41 -47.14
CA SER A 173 -7.88 -53.77 -47.17
C SER A 173 -8.92 -54.87 -46.97
N GLY A 174 -10.21 -54.54 -46.87
CA GLY A 174 -11.30 -55.50 -46.72
C GLY A 174 -11.36 -56.20 -45.36
N LYS A 175 -10.62 -55.70 -44.36
CA LYS A 175 -10.47 -56.34 -43.04
C LYS A 175 -11.65 -56.08 -42.09
N VAL A 176 -12.53 -55.14 -42.43
CA VAL A 176 -13.65 -54.70 -41.59
C VAL A 176 -14.93 -54.63 -42.43
N SER A 177 -16.05 -55.08 -41.85
CA SER A 177 -17.36 -55.03 -42.50
C SER A 177 -17.87 -53.59 -42.62
N GLU A 178 -18.73 -53.34 -43.60
CA GLU A 178 -19.26 -51.98 -43.82
C GLU A 178 -20.12 -51.47 -42.65
N ALA A 179 -20.85 -52.37 -41.98
CA ALA A 179 -21.63 -52.03 -40.78
C ALA A 179 -20.72 -51.63 -39.61
N GLU A 180 -19.62 -52.36 -39.42
CA GLU A 180 -18.64 -52.07 -38.37
C GLU A 180 -17.86 -50.78 -38.65
N TYR A 181 -17.48 -50.54 -39.91
CA TYR A 181 -16.89 -49.27 -40.33
C TYR A 181 -17.82 -48.08 -40.03
N ARG A 182 -19.10 -48.16 -40.40
CA ARG A 182 -20.08 -47.08 -40.14
C ARG A 182 -20.23 -46.82 -38.65
N LYS A 183 -20.32 -47.87 -37.83
CA LYS A 183 -20.40 -47.75 -36.37
C LYS A 183 -19.18 -47.02 -35.80
N ARG A 184 -17.97 -47.48 -36.14
CA ARG A 184 -16.72 -46.84 -35.68
C ARG A 184 -16.60 -45.39 -36.14
N ARG A 185 -17.04 -45.04 -37.36
CA ARG A 185 -17.06 -43.64 -37.84
C ARG A 185 -18.05 -42.76 -37.08
N ILE A 186 -19.24 -43.26 -36.76
CA ILE A 186 -20.23 -42.51 -35.95
C ILE A 186 -19.67 -42.22 -34.55
N ASP A 187 -19.03 -43.21 -33.92
CA ASP A 187 -18.43 -43.06 -32.59
C ASP A 187 -17.28 -42.03 -32.62
N GLN A 188 -16.45 -42.01 -33.67
CA GLN A 188 -15.41 -41.00 -33.84
C GLN A 188 -15.97 -39.59 -34.03
N ILE A 189 -17.02 -39.42 -34.84
CA ILE A 189 -17.66 -38.11 -35.04
C ILE A 189 -18.21 -37.57 -33.71
N ARG A 190 -18.81 -38.44 -32.88
CA ARG A 190 -19.27 -38.06 -31.53
C ARG A 190 -18.12 -37.61 -30.64
N GLN A 191 -17.04 -38.40 -30.56
CA GLN A 191 -15.86 -38.04 -29.76
C GLN A 191 -15.21 -36.73 -30.22
N LEU A 192 -15.11 -36.48 -31.53
CA LEU A 192 -14.59 -35.22 -32.07
C LEU A 192 -15.51 -34.03 -31.78
N ALA A 193 -16.83 -34.23 -31.79
CA ALA A 193 -17.79 -33.19 -31.45
C ALA A 193 -17.69 -32.79 -29.96
N GLU A 194 -17.58 -33.78 -29.06
CA GLU A 194 -17.37 -33.56 -27.63
C GLU A 194 -16.04 -32.86 -27.33
N LEU A 195 -14.95 -33.26 -27.98
CA LEU A 195 -13.66 -32.59 -27.82
C LEU A 195 -13.70 -31.14 -28.32
N ARG A 196 -14.41 -30.87 -29.42
CA ARG A 196 -14.54 -29.52 -29.96
C ARG A 196 -15.22 -28.57 -28.98
N THR A 197 -16.25 -29.01 -28.27
CA THR A 197 -16.92 -28.17 -27.26
C THR A 197 -15.98 -27.88 -26.09
N VAL A 198 -15.30 -28.92 -25.58
CA VAL A 198 -14.34 -28.78 -24.48
C VAL A 198 -13.19 -27.84 -24.85
N GLU A 199 -12.60 -27.98 -26.04
CA GLU A 199 -11.54 -27.08 -26.52
C GLU A 199 -12.00 -25.63 -26.61
N SER A 200 -13.22 -25.38 -27.08
CA SER A 200 -13.76 -24.03 -27.20
C SER A 200 -13.94 -23.37 -25.84
N ASP A 201 -14.44 -24.12 -24.85
CA ASP A 201 -14.61 -23.62 -23.49
C ASP A 201 -13.26 -23.35 -22.81
N ILE A 202 -12.28 -24.25 -22.97
CA ILE A 202 -10.93 -24.06 -22.44
C ILE A 202 -10.28 -22.82 -23.07
N LYS A 203 -10.36 -22.65 -24.40
CA LYS A 203 -9.80 -21.47 -25.09
C LYS A 203 -10.42 -20.17 -24.61
N ARG A 204 -11.75 -20.13 -24.43
CA ARG A 204 -12.45 -18.96 -23.88
C ARG A 204 -11.93 -18.63 -22.48
N ARG A 205 -11.86 -19.64 -21.61
CA ARG A 205 -11.40 -19.44 -20.22
C ARG A 205 -9.94 -19.00 -20.14
N LEU A 206 -9.06 -19.58 -20.97
CA LEU A 206 -7.65 -19.15 -21.05
C LEU A 206 -7.52 -17.69 -21.48
N ALA A 207 -8.38 -17.19 -22.38
CA ALA A 207 -8.38 -15.79 -22.79
C ALA A 207 -8.83 -14.87 -21.65
N GLU A 208 -9.92 -15.20 -20.95
CA GLU A 208 -10.40 -14.45 -19.77
C GLU A 208 -9.32 -14.34 -18.69
N LEU A 209 -8.64 -15.45 -18.40
CA LEU A 209 -7.57 -15.47 -17.40
C LEU A 209 -6.36 -14.63 -17.81
N LEU A 210 -6.02 -14.60 -19.11
CA LEU A 210 -4.95 -13.73 -19.62
C LEU A 210 -5.29 -12.25 -19.48
N GLU A 211 -6.56 -11.86 -19.60
CA GLU A 211 -6.98 -10.49 -19.35
C GLU A 211 -6.75 -10.11 -17.89
N ILE A 212 -7.15 -10.97 -16.94
CA ILE A 212 -6.94 -10.75 -15.50
C ILE A 212 -5.45 -10.69 -15.16
N ILE A 213 -4.62 -11.54 -15.76
CA ILE A 213 -3.17 -11.57 -15.52
C ILE A 213 -2.48 -10.30 -16.03
N ARG A 214 -2.99 -9.72 -17.14
CA ARG A 214 -2.40 -8.53 -17.80
C ARG A 214 -2.91 -7.21 -17.22
N SER A 215 -4.12 -7.19 -16.68
CA SER A 215 -4.73 -6.03 -16.02
C SER A 215 -4.07 -5.76 -14.69
#